data_AF-A0A543DR65-F1
#
_entry.id   AF-A0A543DR65-F1
#
_cell.length_a   1.000
_cell.length_b   1.000
_cell.length_c   1.000
_cell.angle_alpha   90.00
_cell.angle_beta   90.00
_cell.angle_gamma   90.00
#
_symmetry.space_group_name_H-M   'P 1'
#
loop_
_entity.id
_entity.type
_entity.pdbx_description
1 polymer ?
#
loop_
_entity_poly.entity_id
_entity_poly.type
_entity_poly.pdbx_seq_one_letter_code
_entity_poly.pdbx_strand_id
1 'polypeptide(L)'
;MNLTTRRGLRLAATLGVAAALTGCGSGAGAPAAPAGPSVPDVVDDPLDRAVSTLQAVRFPARSQDLLGDRSQAVDGTWIVCTQDPEPGPAAEGTVVELGVVKDVEACPGAVAVATPPATTTPVPTSAAVAEPQRAPRPAPEPAEEDDSGGAPPGPGRQGP
;
A
#
# COMPACT_ATOMS: atom_id res chain seq x y z
N MET A 1 4.90 -12.62 55.38
CA MET A 1 6.13 -13.41 55.10
C MET A 1 6.83 -12.77 53.90
N ASN A 2 7.81 -11.90 54.11
CA ASN A 2 9.27 -12.13 54.15
C ASN A 2 9.96 -12.36 52.79
N LEU A 3 10.62 -11.28 52.33
CA LEU A 3 11.90 -11.10 51.63
C LEU A 3 12.48 -12.20 50.70
N THR A 4 12.80 -11.75 49.48
CA THR A 4 14.15 -11.73 48.88
C THR A 4 14.96 -13.02 48.84
N THR A 5 15.20 -13.57 47.65
CA THR A 5 16.43 -14.35 47.38
C THR A 5 17.13 -13.86 46.13
N ARG A 6 18.20 -13.09 46.36
CA ARG A 6 19.29 -12.82 45.41
C ARG A 6 20.28 -14.00 45.45
N ARG A 7 20.73 -14.49 44.29
CA ARG A 7 22.02 -15.19 44.08
C ARG A 7 22.42 -14.87 42.63
N GLY A 8 23.50 -14.18 42.28
CA GLY A 8 24.73 -13.88 42.99
C GLY A 8 25.83 -14.86 42.59
N LEU A 9 26.55 -14.60 41.50
CA LEU A 9 27.99 -14.89 41.42
C LEU A 9 28.67 -14.01 40.35
N ARG A 10 29.44 -13.03 40.85
CA ARG A 10 30.53 -12.35 40.15
C ARG A 10 31.82 -13.10 40.49
N LEU A 11 32.71 -13.32 39.53
CA LEU A 11 34.17 -13.56 39.62
C LEU A 11 34.63 -13.91 38.19
N ALA A 12 35.75 -13.49 37.63
CA ALA A 12 36.82 -12.59 38.04
C ALA A 12 37.60 -12.18 36.78
N ALA A 13 38.28 -11.05 36.88
CA ALA A 13 39.10 -10.42 35.85
C ALA A 13 40.33 -11.27 35.45
N THR A 14 40.76 -11.13 34.19
CA THR A 14 42.19 -11.25 33.84
C THR A 14 42.63 -10.00 33.09
N LEU A 15 43.63 -9.33 33.67
CA LEU A 15 44.38 -8.22 33.08
C LEU A 15 45.22 -8.74 31.90
N GLY A 16 45.25 -7.97 30.82
CA GLY A 16 46.28 -8.03 29.80
C GLY A 16 46.62 -6.61 29.34
N VAL A 17 47.69 -6.04 29.90
CA VAL A 17 48.30 -4.78 29.45
C VAL A 17 49.39 -5.13 28.45
N ALA A 18 49.35 -4.53 27.26
CA ALA A 18 50.54 -4.27 26.45
C ALA A 18 50.28 -3.04 25.55
N ALA A 19 51.03 -1.99 25.83
CA ALA A 19 51.12 -0.77 25.04
C ALA A 19 52.10 -0.96 23.87
N ALA A 20 51.84 -0.31 22.72
CA ALA A 20 52.84 0.49 21.97
C ALA A 20 52.38 0.91 20.55
N LEU A 21 52.39 2.23 20.35
CA LEU A 21 53.00 2.97 19.23
C LEU A 21 52.28 3.12 17.87
N THR A 22 52.00 4.40 17.60
CA THR A 22 52.30 5.12 16.34
C THR A 22 51.46 4.81 15.11
N GLY A 23 50.47 5.67 14.89
CA GLY A 23 49.89 5.93 13.58
C GLY A 23 49.15 7.26 13.57
N CYS A 24 49.84 8.36 13.24
CA CYS A 24 49.19 9.60 12.83
C CYS A 24 48.65 9.34 11.41
N GLY A 25 47.42 8.84 11.33
CA GLY A 25 46.69 8.57 10.09
C GLY A 25 45.33 9.23 10.18
N SER A 26 45.28 10.50 9.77
CA SER A 26 44.06 11.27 9.60
C SER A 26 43.13 10.56 8.60
N GLY A 27 41.96 10.17 9.08
CA GLY A 27 40.92 9.53 8.26
C GLY A 27 40.27 8.34 8.95
N ALA A 28 39.98 8.42 10.25
CA ALA A 28 38.99 7.55 10.86
C ALA A 28 37.63 7.90 10.24
N GLY A 29 37.30 7.27 9.12
CA GLY A 29 35.92 7.17 8.68
C GLY A 29 35.13 6.68 9.89
N ALA A 30 34.21 7.52 10.36
CA ALA A 30 33.29 7.13 11.42
C ALA A 30 32.71 5.77 11.03
N PRO A 31 32.60 4.81 11.96
CA PRO A 31 31.88 3.58 11.65
C PRO A 31 30.52 4.01 11.10
N ALA A 32 30.24 3.62 9.86
CA ALA A 32 28.91 3.84 9.29
C ALA A 32 27.93 3.27 10.30
N ALA A 33 27.00 4.10 10.77
CA ALA A 33 25.93 3.62 11.62
C ALA A 33 25.33 2.38 10.93
N PRO A 34 24.98 1.32 11.67
CA PRO A 34 24.31 0.18 11.06
C PRO A 34 23.14 0.74 10.26
N ALA A 35 23.15 0.49 8.95
CA ALA A 35 22.05 0.89 8.10
C ALA A 35 20.80 0.28 8.75
N GLY A 36 19.83 1.12 9.10
CA GLY A 36 18.53 0.65 9.55
C GLY A 36 17.91 -0.28 8.50
N PRO A 37 16.80 -0.96 8.82
CA PRO A 37 16.12 -1.76 7.82
C PRO A 37 15.76 -0.91 6.61
N SER A 38 15.83 -1.53 5.43
CA SER A 38 15.43 -0.91 4.18
C SER A 38 14.02 -1.31 3.80
N VAL A 39 13.21 -0.34 3.40
CA VAL A 39 11.93 -0.58 2.74
C VAL A 39 12.19 -1.35 1.44
N PRO A 40 11.65 -2.56 1.28
CA PRO A 40 11.70 -3.34 0.05
C PRO A 40 10.93 -2.65 -1.08
N ASP A 41 11.35 -2.90 -2.32
CA ASP A 41 10.55 -2.56 -3.49
C ASP A 41 9.43 -3.59 -3.67
N VAL A 42 8.18 -3.12 -3.64
CA VAL A 42 6.98 -3.94 -3.82
C VAL A 42 6.06 -3.44 -4.93
N VAL A 43 6.55 -2.55 -5.81
CA VAL A 43 5.80 -2.15 -7.01
C VAL A 43 5.67 -3.36 -7.95
N ASP A 44 4.55 -3.45 -8.66
CA ASP A 44 4.14 -4.55 -9.54
C ASP A 44 3.83 -5.89 -8.83
N ASP A 45 4.02 -5.98 -7.51
CA ASP A 45 3.58 -7.16 -6.75
C ASP A 45 2.06 -7.13 -6.50
N PRO A 46 1.42 -8.32 -6.40
CA PRO A 46 0.10 -8.45 -5.80
C PRO A 46 0.07 -7.90 -4.37
N LEU A 47 -1.01 -7.21 -3.98
CA LEU A 47 -1.10 -6.51 -2.71
C LEU A 47 -0.89 -7.44 -1.49
N ASP A 48 -1.37 -8.68 -1.54
CA ASP A 48 -1.19 -9.66 -0.47
C ASP A 48 0.29 -10.04 -0.25
N ARG A 49 1.03 -10.21 -1.35
CA ARG A 49 2.48 -10.43 -1.32
C ARG A 49 3.19 -9.18 -0.81
N ALA A 50 2.87 -8.00 -1.35
CA ALA A 50 3.49 -6.74 -0.95
C ALA A 50 3.38 -6.50 0.56
N VAL A 51 2.17 -6.65 1.11
CA VAL A 51 1.90 -6.52 2.56
C VAL A 51 2.71 -7.55 3.35
N SER A 52 2.77 -8.80 2.90
CA SER A 52 3.55 -9.85 3.56
C SER A 52 5.05 -9.54 3.57
N THR A 53 5.59 -9.05 2.45
CA THR A 53 7.00 -8.63 2.31
C THR A 53 7.33 -7.49 3.28
N LEU A 54 6.50 -6.44 3.32
CA LEU A 54 6.70 -5.29 4.21
C LEU A 54 6.59 -5.69 5.70
N GLN A 55 5.64 -6.54 6.06
CA GLN A 55 5.49 -7.03 7.43
C GLN A 55 6.68 -7.86 7.92
N ALA A 56 7.28 -8.67 7.04
CA ALA A 56 8.45 -9.48 7.38
C ALA A 56 9.64 -8.64 7.85
N VAL A 57 9.75 -7.41 7.35
CA VAL A 57 10.80 -6.44 7.70
C VAL A 57 10.29 -5.29 8.58
N ARG A 58 9.11 -5.45 9.19
CA ARG A 58 8.54 -4.53 10.19
C ARG A 58 8.15 -3.14 9.65
N PHE A 59 7.80 -3.05 8.38
CA PHE A 59 7.15 -1.89 7.80
C PHE A 59 5.63 -2.14 7.71
N PRO A 60 4.79 -1.47 8.52
CA PRO A 60 3.34 -1.52 8.33
C PRO A 60 2.96 -0.90 6.98
N ALA A 61 1.93 -1.45 6.33
CA ALA A 61 1.45 -0.97 5.04
C ALA A 61 0.01 -0.46 5.13
N ARG A 62 -0.34 0.53 4.31
CA ARG A 62 -1.71 0.96 4.01
C ARG A 62 -1.88 0.98 2.51
N SER A 63 -3.09 0.71 2.02
CA SER A 63 -3.37 0.68 0.59
C SER A 63 -4.54 1.59 0.22
N GLN A 64 -4.41 2.29 -0.90
CA GLN A 64 -5.43 3.14 -1.49
C GLN A 64 -5.63 2.74 -2.95
N ASP A 65 -6.89 2.59 -3.36
CA ASP A 65 -7.23 2.39 -4.76
C ASP A 65 -7.00 3.69 -5.53
N LEU A 66 -6.19 3.62 -6.59
CA LEU A 66 -5.81 4.81 -7.36
C LEU A 66 -6.88 5.24 -8.37
N LEU A 67 -7.84 4.37 -8.68
CA LEU A 67 -8.90 4.65 -9.66
C LEU A 67 -10.26 4.90 -9.00
N GLY A 68 -10.31 4.93 -7.67
CA GLY A 68 -11.52 5.19 -6.89
C GLY A 68 -11.36 4.81 -5.43
N ASP A 69 -12.46 4.60 -4.73
CA ASP A 69 -12.48 4.19 -3.32
C ASP A 69 -13.22 2.87 -3.15
N ARG A 70 -12.78 1.85 -3.90
CA ARG A 70 -13.38 0.51 -3.85
C ARG A 70 -12.88 -0.26 -2.62
N SER A 71 -13.76 -1.10 -2.06
CA SER A 71 -13.39 -1.97 -0.94
C SER A 71 -12.40 -3.04 -1.37
N GLN A 72 -11.23 -3.06 -0.75
CA GLN A 72 -10.15 -4.02 -0.99
C GLN A 72 -10.35 -5.25 -0.10
N ALA A 73 -11.44 -6.00 -0.31
CA ALA A 73 -11.77 -7.15 0.55
C ALA A 73 -10.94 -8.41 0.24
N VAL A 74 -10.35 -8.49 -0.96
CA VAL A 74 -9.54 -9.63 -1.43
C VAL A 74 -8.25 -9.08 -2.05
N ASP A 75 -7.23 -8.97 -1.22
CA ASP A 75 -5.96 -8.30 -1.54
C ASP A 75 -5.27 -8.90 -2.79
N GLY A 76 -5.35 -10.21 -3.00
CA GLY A 76 -4.72 -10.88 -4.16
C GLY A 76 -5.33 -10.56 -5.53
N THR A 77 -6.36 -9.72 -5.61
CA THR A 77 -6.93 -9.21 -6.89
C THR A 77 -6.47 -7.79 -7.22
N TRP A 78 -5.50 -7.28 -6.45
CA TRP A 78 -4.96 -5.93 -6.58
C TRP A 78 -3.46 -5.99 -6.84
N ILE A 79 -2.96 -5.05 -7.64
CA ILE A 79 -1.55 -4.87 -7.96
C ILE A 79 -1.08 -3.53 -7.41
N VAL A 80 0.11 -3.49 -6.83
CA VAL A 80 0.76 -2.26 -6.37
C VAL A 80 1.32 -1.49 -7.56
N CYS A 81 0.88 -0.25 -7.71
CA CYS A 81 1.34 0.68 -8.75
C CYS A 81 2.34 1.70 -8.23
N THR A 82 2.20 2.11 -6.97
CA THR A 82 3.06 3.11 -6.34
C THR A 82 3.31 2.72 -4.89
N GLN A 83 4.48 3.07 -4.37
CA GLN A 83 4.82 2.96 -2.95
C GLN A 83 5.46 4.26 -2.47
N ASP A 84 5.16 4.65 -1.24
CA ASP A 84 5.82 5.75 -0.53
C ASP A 84 6.07 5.32 0.92
N PRO A 85 7.29 5.46 1.49
CA PRO A 85 8.50 5.97 0.84
C PRO A 85 9.05 5.05 -0.26
N GLU A 86 9.92 5.59 -1.11
CA GLU A 86 10.67 4.81 -2.09
C GLU A 86 11.55 3.73 -1.41
N PRO A 87 11.92 2.67 -2.15
CA PRO A 87 12.78 1.61 -1.63
C PRO A 87 14.10 2.16 -1.10
N GLY A 88 14.48 1.72 0.10
CA GLY A 88 15.72 2.16 0.72
C GLY A 88 15.65 2.31 2.23
N PRO A 89 16.73 2.81 2.84
CA PRO A 89 16.82 2.92 4.30
C PRO A 89 15.70 3.79 4.89
N ALA A 90 14.99 3.26 5.87
CA ALA A 90 13.99 4.03 6.62
C ALA A 90 14.03 3.66 8.11
N ALA A 91 13.37 4.47 8.95
CA ALA A 91 13.20 4.13 10.35
C ALA A 91 12.23 2.94 10.50
N GLU A 92 12.52 2.03 11.42
CA GLU A 92 11.57 0.95 11.76
C GLU A 92 10.18 1.50 12.09
N GLY A 93 9.14 0.81 11.64
CA GLY A 93 7.75 1.22 11.88
C GLY A 93 7.26 2.37 10.99
N THR A 94 8.09 2.86 10.05
CA THR A 94 7.61 3.75 8.97
C THR A 94 6.45 3.07 8.24
N VAL A 95 5.32 3.77 8.10
CA VAL A 95 4.17 3.25 7.34
C VAL A 95 4.46 3.45 5.86
N VAL A 96 4.29 2.38 5.08
CA VAL A 96 4.38 2.41 3.62
C VAL A 96 2.97 2.56 3.05
N GLU A 97 2.74 3.65 2.31
CA GLU A 97 1.50 3.91 1.59
C GLU A 97 1.60 3.28 0.18
N LEU A 98 0.68 2.37 -0.13
CA LEU A 98 0.62 1.64 -1.40
C LEU A 98 -0.56 2.15 -2.23
N GLY A 99 -0.27 2.63 -3.43
CA GLY A 99 -1.30 2.89 -4.44
C GLY A 99 -1.54 1.61 -5.23
N VAL A 100 -2.79 1.16 -5.30
CA VAL A 100 -3.16 -0.10 -5.98
C VAL A 100 -4.23 0.09 -7.04
N VAL A 101 -4.29 -0.84 -7.99
CA VAL A 101 -5.39 -1.01 -8.95
C VAL A 101 -5.79 -2.48 -9.02
N LYS A 102 -6.92 -2.82 -9.64
CA LYS A 102 -7.22 -4.24 -9.90
C LYS A 102 -6.20 -4.83 -10.87
N ASP A 103 -5.93 -6.12 -10.74
CA ASP A 103 -5.02 -6.87 -11.63
C ASP A 103 -5.36 -6.80 -13.13
N VAL A 104 -6.62 -6.52 -13.47
CA VAL A 104 -7.09 -6.28 -14.85
C VAL A 104 -7.00 -4.83 -15.32
N GLU A 105 -6.54 -3.92 -14.46
CA GLU A 105 -6.44 -2.48 -14.73
C GLU A 105 -4.99 -2.04 -14.92
N ALA A 106 -4.81 -0.94 -15.64
CA ALA A 106 -3.48 -0.35 -15.82
C ALA A 106 -3.16 0.62 -14.68
N CYS A 107 -1.92 0.56 -14.19
CA CYS A 107 -1.42 1.54 -13.24
C CYS A 107 -1.42 2.95 -13.84
N PRO A 108 -1.98 3.96 -13.13
CA PRO A 108 -1.97 5.32 -13.62
C PRO A 108 -0.54 5.88 -13.55
N GLY A 109 -0.06 6.40 -14.69
CA GLY A 109 1.18 7.18 -14.70
C GLY A 109 2.47 6.37 -14.54
N ALA A 110 2.82 5.57 -15.54
CA ALA A 110 4.24 5.38 -15.91
C ALA A 110 4.98 6.72 -16.26
N VAL A 111 4.34 7.87 -16.00
CA VAL A 111 4.92 9.21 -15.90
C VAL A 111 4.61 9.74 -14.49
N ALA A 112 5.67 10.05 -13.74
CA ALA A 112 5.65 10.44 -12.34
C ALA A 112 4.50 11.40 -11.97
N VAL A 113 3.78 11.08 -10.91
CA VAL A 113 2.77 11.96 -10.32
C VAL A 113 3.48 13.20 -9.80
N ALA A 114 3.18 14.35 -10.42
CA ALA A 114 3.64 15.65 -9.96
C ALA A 114 3.24 15.86 -8.50
N THR A 115 4.21 16.31 -7.70
CA THR A 115 4.08 16.77 -6.31
C THR A 115 2.77 17.55 -6.10
N PRO A 116 2.01 17.32 -5.00
CA PRO A 116 0.83 18.13 -4.73
C PRO A 116 1.24 19.60 -4.59
N PRO A 117 0.60 20.55 -5.31
CA PRO A 117 0.88 21.96 -5.09
C PRO A 117 0.36 22.34 -3.70
N ALA A 118 1.26 22.81 -2.83
CA ALA A 118 0.88 23.55 -1.64
C ALA A 118 0.01 24.74 -2.06
N THR A 119 -1.31 24.60 -1.90
CA THR A 119 -2.27 25.65 -2.25
C THR A 119 -2.32 26.66 -1.13
N THR A 120 -1.55 27.74 -1.27
CA THR A 120 -1.90 29.04 -0.70
C THR A 120 -2.64 29.81 -1.79
N THR A 121 -3.95 29.98 -1.63
CA THR A 121 -4.75 30.92 -2.46
C THR A 121 -4.68 32.33 -1.83
N PRO A 122 -4.83 33.43 -2.60
CA PRO A 122 -6.16 33.81 -3.10
C PRO A 122 -6.22 34.26 -4.59
N VAL A 123 -7.42 34.06 -5.16
CA VAL A 123 -7.98 34.50 -6.47
C VAL A 123 -8.24 36.04 -6.43
N PRO A 124 -8.60 36.83 -7.50
CA PRO A 124 -9.19 36.41 -8.79
C PRO A 124 -8.92 37.24 -10.08
N THR A 125 -9.33 36.66 -11.22
CA THR A 125 -10.08 37.29 -12.35
C THR A 125 -9.61 36.79 -13.71
N SER A 126 -10.45 35.99 -14.36
CA SER A 126 -10.74 36.16 -15.78
C SER A 126 -12.09 35.54 -16.11
N ALA A 127 -12.87 36.34 -16.82
CA ALA A 127 -14.24 36.08 -17.22
C ALA A 127 -14.32 35.03 -18.33
N ALA A 128 -15.36 34.20 -18.21
CA ALA A 128 -16.22 33.66 -19.25
C ALA A 128 -15.65 33.37 -20.66
N VAL A 129 -15.72 32.10 -21.06
CA VAL A 129 -16.41 31.69 -22.30
C VAL A 129 -17.22 30.44 -22.00
N ALA A 130 -18.52 30.53 -22.25
CA ALA A 130 -19.49 29.44 -22.22
C ALA A 130 -19.58 28.81 -23.62
N GLU A 131 -19.57 27.49 -23.72
CA GLU A 131 -20.16 26.73 -24.83
C GLU A 131 -20.65 25.36 -24.33
N PRO A 132 -21.61 24.71 -25.02
CA PRO A 132 -22.87 24.31 -24.42
C PRO A 132 -22.86 22.83 -24.05
N GLN A 133 -23.57 22.51 -22.97
CA GLN A 133 -23.81 21.14 -22.53
C GLN A 133 -24.49 20.34 -23.64
N ARG A 134 -23.82 19.29 -24.10
CA ARG A 134 -24.41 18.23 -24.91
C ARG A 134 -25.54 17.59 -24.10
N ALA A 135 -26.74 17.54 -24.70
CA ALA A 135 -27.96 17.06 -24.09
C ALA A 135 -27.81 15.65 -23.47
N PRO A 136 -28.50 15.36 -22.34
CA PRO A 136 -28.59 14.00 -21.83
C PRO A 136 -29.32 13.11 -22.85
N ARG A 137 -28.79 11.90 -23.06
CA ARG A 137 -29.53 10.83 -23.76
C ARG A 137 -30.84 10.56 -23.01
N PRO A 138 -31.99 10.43 -23.70
CA PRO A 138 -33.22 9.98 -23.06
C PRO A 138 -33.06 8.56 -22.52
N ALA A 139 -33.72 8.31 -21.38
CA ALA A 139 -33.82 7.01 -20.73
C ALA A 139 -34.50 5.99 -21.66
N PRO A 140 -34.22 4.68 -21.52
CA PRO A 140 -35.00 3.65 -22.20
C PRO A 140 -36.42 3.57 -21.60
N GLU A 141 -37.43 3.64 -22.47
CA GLU A 141 -38.83 3.31 -22.15
C GLU A 141 -38.99 1.84 -21.72
N PRO A 142 -39.98 1.53 -20.86
CA PRO A 142 -40.28 0.16 -20.47
C PRO A 142 -40.86 -0.61 -21.67
N ALA A 143 -40.26 -1.76 -21.99
CA ALA A 143 -40.84 -2.68 -22.95
C ALA A 143 -42.15 -3.26 -22.36
N GLU A 144 -43.22 -3.07 -23.11
CA GLU A 144 -44.57 -3.52 -22.82
C GLU A 144 -44.67 -5.06 -22.79
N GLU A 145 -45.53 -5.50 -21.89
CA GLU A 145 -45.95 -6.87 -21.60
C GLU A 145 -46.91 -7.33 -22.71
N ASP A 146 -46.48 -8.26 -23.57
CA ASP A 146 -47.38 -8.94 -24.53
C ASP A 146 -47.89 -10.25 -23.91
N ASP A 147 -49.08 -10.14 -23.33
CA ASP A 147 -50.00 -11.22 -23.02
C ASP A 147 -50.56 -11.79 -24.33
N SER A 148 -50.18 -13.02 -24.68
CA SER A 148 -50.94 -13.84 -25.63
C SER A 148 -50.91 -15.30 -25.20
N GLY A 149 -52.02 -15.67 -24.55
CA GLY A 149 -52.25 -16.97 -23.95
C GLY A 149 -52.42 -18.15 -24.91
N GLY A 150 -52.47 -19.34 -24.30
CA GLY A 150 -52.83 -20.57 -24.99
C GLY A 150 -52.56 -21.85 -24.18
N ALA A 151 -53.24 -22.05 -23.05
CA ALA A 151 -53.51 -23.40 -22.51
C ALA A 151 -54.75 -23.98 -23.24
N PRO A 152 -55.00 -25.31 -23.35
CA PRO A 152 -55.22 -26.17 -22.16
C PRO A 152 -54.83 -27.67 -22.41
N PRO A 153 -55.35 -28.71 -21.69
CA PRO A 153 -54.49 -29.58 -20.88
C PRO A 153 -54.57 -31.10 -21.17
N GLY A 154 -53.60 -31.84 -20.60
CA GLY A 154 -53.76 -33.22 -20.10
C GLY A 154 -53.20 -34.36 -20.98
N PRO A 155 -53.28 -35.64 -20.53
CA PRO A 155 -53.27 -36.15 -19.16
C PRO A 155 -52.20 -37.23 -18.93
N GLY A 156 -51.68 -37.30 -17.69
CA GLY A 156 -51.33 -38.51 -16.93
C GLY A 156 -50.37 -39.57 -17.50
N ARG A 157 -49.40 -39.98 -16.69
CA ARG A 157 -49.43 -41.29 -16.01
C ARG A 157 -48.28 -41.46 -15.02
N GLN A 158 -48.65 -41.95 -13.84
CA GLN A 158 -47.79 -42.40 -12.75
C GLN A 158 -47.33 -43.84 -13.00
N GLY A 159 -46.12 -44.16 -12.53
CA GLY A 159 -45.69 -45.51 -12.11
C GLY A 159 -44.59 -46.15 -12.95
N PRO A 160 -43.97 -47.24 -12.46
CA PRO A 160 -44.14 -47.90 -11.16
C PRO A 160 -43.28 -47.32 -10.02
#